data_AF-A0A8T4UTJ0-F1
#
_entry.id   AF-A0A8T4UTJ0-F1
#
_cell.length_a   1.000
_cell.length_b   1.000
_cell.length_c   1.000
_cell.angle_alpha   90.00
_cell.angle_beta   90.00
_cell.angle_gamma   90.00
#
_symmetry.space_group_name_H-M   'P 1'
#
loop_
_entity.id
_entity.type
_entity.pdbx_description
1 polymer ?
#
loop_
_entity_poly.entity_id
_entity_poly.type
_entity_poly.pdbx_seq_one_letter_code
_entity_poly.pdbx_strand_id
1 'polypeptide(L)'
;MRLFGYFVAEGHVRENLKEISFTFGIKESNFVNDVKKLMKNIFDLEGTINKREKNNRIDVLFYNVHLAKYLRENFGTCAYDKKIPEFIMYFEPELQKSFLYGVWHGDGYINLDNTIKPRAEYATSSWILAQELKVLLLRQKIEHSIYYENEKIDNKGQHHEECWRIQVGDYEALQKMSEILDIKFSYPKVSRTSKHSWFDEDYYYIPIRKIETEEFDGRLNNLEVENTHSYVTDAVTAHNCGDAMKMWIKVDKENDKIVDMRWSTFGCASAISSTSILSVMVTENDGMKIDDALKLKPQDIMNRLGGLPNRKFHCSVLGDKALRSAINDYFRKSGQTSRIVVEGARIIDPETKTTDKDIEEAVLEGALNLEDVQKKLKVGISNKAVVPAVEELIRFYKEKYFG
;
A
#
# COMPACT_ATOMS: atom_id res chain seq x y z
N MET A 1 -27.82 -4.45 2.90
CA MET A 1 -26.71 -3.59 2.44
C MET A 1 -27.21 -2.26 1.89
N ARG A 2 -28.11 -2.24 0.90
CA ARG A 2 -28.67 -0.99 0.35
C ARG A 2 -29.18 0.02 1.38
N LEU A 3 -29.96 -0.44 2.36
CA LEU A 3 -30.43 0.40 3.47
C LEU A 3 -29.29 1.04 4.28
N PHE A 4 -28.19 0.31 4.51
CA PHE A 4 -27.03 0.87 5.20
C PHE A 4 -26.29 1.89 4.33
N GLY A 5 -26.27 1.70 3.02
CA GLY A 5 -25.76 2.72 2.10
C GLY A 5 -26.58 4.02 2.18
N TYR A 6 -27.91 3.92 2.17
CA TYR A 6 -28.78 5.07 2.41
C TYR A 6 -28.57 5.70 3.79
N PHE A 7 -28.26 4.89 4.81
CA PHE A 7 -28.00 5.43 6.13
C PHE A 7 -26.69 6.23 6.17
N VAL A 8 -25.65 5.74 5.50
CA VAL A 8 -24.38 6.48 5.38
C VAL A 8 -24.56 7.78 4.62
N ALA A 9 -25.40 7.81 3.57
CA ALA A 9 -25.65 9.05 2.85
C ALA A 9 -26.60 9.98 3.62
N GLU A 10 -27.83 9.52 3.83
CA GLU A 10 -28.97 10.36 4.23
C GLU A 10 -29.46 10.12 5.66
N GLY A 11 -28.88 9.13 6.33
CA GLY A 11 -29.27 8.69 7.66
C GLY A 11 -28.69 9.54 8.78
N HIS A 12 -29.49 9.71 9.81
CA HIS A 12 -29.10 10.30 11.07
C HIS A 12 -29.87 9.67 12.24
N VAL A 13 -29.20 9.54 13.39
CA VAL A 13 -29.83 9.12 14.64
C VAL A 13 -29.83 10.32 15.58
N ARG A 14 -31.02 10.74 16.04
CA ARG A 14 -31.11 11.83 17.02
C ARG A 14 -30.38 11.49 18.30
N GLU A 15 -29.92 12.52 19.01
CA GLU A 15 -29.18 12.37 20.26
C GLU A 15 -29.92 11.56 21.33
N ASN A 16 -31.25 11.63 21.35
CA ASN A 16 -32.10 10.87 22.27
C ASN A 16 -32.13 9.36 22.00
N LEU A 17 -31.47 8.88 20.93
CA LEU A 17 -31.39 7.49 20.47
C LEU A 17 -32.75 6.82 20.21
N LYS A 18 -33.82 7.59 20.06
CA LYS A 18 -35.16 7.04 19.81
C LYS A 18 -35.54 7.09 18.34
N GLU A 19 -35.00 8.05 17.60
CA GLU A 19 -35.41 8.39 16.24
C GLU A 19 -34.27 8.15 15.26
N ILE A 20 -34.55 7.35 14.24
CA ILE A 20 -33.75 7.18 13.04
C ILE A 20 -34.44 7.99 11.95
N SER A 21 -33.72 8.90 11.32
CA SER A 21 -34.22 9.74 10.24
C SER A 21 -33.42 9.50 8.98
N PHE A 22 -34.11 9.45 7.85
CA PHE A 22 -33.51 9.61 6.53
C PHE A 22 -34.04 10.88 5.90
N THR A 23 -33.16 11.70 5.34
CA THR A 23 -33.54 12.97 4.71
C THR A 23 -33.40 12.83 3.20
N PHE A 24 -34.33 13.34 2.41
CA PHE A 24 -34.24 13.31 0.95
C PHE A 24 -34.79 14.61 0.36
N GLY A 25 -34.44 14.89 -0.90
CA GLY A 25 -35.07 15.92 -1.71
C GLY A 25 -36.53 15.57 -2.05
N ILE A 26 -37.38 16.57 -2.31
CA ILE A 26 -38.80 16.32 -2.64
C ILE A 26 -38.98 15.48 -3.91
N LYS A 27 -38.06 15.65 -4.86
CA LYS A 27 -38.08 14.93 -6.13
C LYS A 27 -37.63 13.46 -6.00
N GLU A 28 -37.09 13.06 -4.86
CA GLU A 28 -36.50 11.73 -4.61
C GLU A 28 -37.47 10.78 -3.91
N SER A 29 -38.76 10.90 -4.25
CA SER A 29 -39.83 10.10 -3.64
C SER A 29 -39.66 8.59 -3.86
N ASN A 30 -38.93 8.18 -4.88
CA ASN A 30 -38.52 6.79 -5.13
C ASN A 30 -37.63 6.23 -4.01
N PHE A 31 -36.63 6.98 -3.53
CA PHE A 31 -35.75 6.54 -2.45
C PHE A 31 -36.46 6.51 -1.10
N VAL A 32 -37.34 7.50 -0.85
CA VAL A 32 -38.25 7.50 0.31
C VAL A 32 -39.05 6.19 0.38
N ASN A 33 -39.64 5.78 -0.75
CA ASN A 33 -40.43 4.55 -0.81
C ASN A 33 -39.58 3.29 -0.62
N ASP A 34 -38.37 3.26 -1.18
CA ASP A 34 -37.48 2.11 -1.03
C ASP A 34 -36.98 1.97 0.41
N VAL A 35 -36.57 3.05 1.07
CA VAL A 35 -36.20 3.04 2.50
C VAL A 35 -37.35 2.54 3.36
N LYS A 36 -38.58 3.02 3.15
CA LYS A 36 -39.76 2.53 3.87
C LYS A 36 -39.96 1.03 3.68
N LYS A 37 -39.89 0.56 2.43
CA LYS A 37 -40.04 -0.86 2.10
C LYS A 37 -38.96 -1.71 2.77
N LEU A 38 -37.70 -1.26 2.73
CA LEU A 38 -36.58 -1.96 3.35
C LEU A 38 -36.70 -2.01 4.88
N MET A 39 -37.04 -0.88 5.51
CA MET A 39 -37.24 -0.81 6.96
C MET A 39 -38.40 -1.69 7.42
N LYS A 40 -39.51 -1.72 6.67
CA LYS A 40 -40.63 -2.62 6.94
C LYS A 40 -40.24 -4.09 6.77
N ASN A 41 -39.58 -4.44 5.67
CA ASN A 41 -39.27 -5.84 5.38
C ASN A 41 -38.18 -6.44 6.28
N ILE A 42 -37.20 -5.63 6.70
CA ILE A 42 -36.04 -6.11 7.47
C ILE A 42 -36.30 -6.01 8.97
N PHE A 43 -36.93 -4.93 9.43
CA PHE A 43 -37.07 -4.61 10.86
C PHE A 43 -38.51 -4.56 11.33
N ASP A 44 -39.49 -4.78 10.45
CA ASP A 44 -40.92 -4.60 10.72
C ASP A 44 -41.29 -3.21 11.27
N LEU A 45 -40.57 -2.17 10.79
CA LEU A 45 -40.77 -0.80 11.23
C LEU A 45 -41.54 0.03 10.18
N GLU A 46 -42.67 0.60 10.61
CA GLU A 46 -43.43 1.57 9.82
C GLU A 46 -42.82 2.97 9.92
N GLY A 47 -42.60 3.62 8.77
CA GLY A 47 -41.99 4.94 8.69
C GLY A 47 -43.00 6.08 8.61
N THR A 48 -42.80 7.13 9.40
CA THR A 48 -43.56 8.38 9.32
C THR A 48 -42.89 9.34 8.34
N ILE A 49 -43.66 9.94 7.43
CA ILE A 49 -43.14 10.90 6.44
C ILE A 49 -43.50 12.31 6.87
N ASN A 50 -42.49 13.19 7.00
CA ASN A 50 -42.68 14.62 7.18
C ASN A 50 -42.18 15.37 5.93
N LYS A 51 -43.09 15.90 5.13
CA LYS A 51 -42.75 16.71 3.95
C LYS A 51 -42.63 18.18 4.33
N ARG A 52 -41.52 18.82 3.94
CA ARG A 52 -41.25 20.25 4.15
C ARG A 52 -41.01 20.93 2.80
N GLU A 53 -42.09 21.34 2.15
CA GLU A 53 -42.05 21.90 0.77
C GLU A 53 -41.14 23.11 0.63
N LYS A 54 -41.20 24.03 1.61
CA LYS A 54 -40.39 25.26 1.62
C LYS A 54 -38.88 25.01 1.60
N ASN A 55 -38.43 23.86 2.12
CA ASN A 55 -37.01 23.53 2.25
C ASN A 55 -36.57 22.44 1.28
N ASN A 56 -37.41 22.10 0.29
CA ASN A 56 -37.17 21.01 -0.66
C ASN A 56 -36.81 19.67 0.02
N ARG A 57 -37.44 19.35 1.16
CA ARG A 57 -37.02 18.24 2.04
C ARG A 57 -38.15 17.29 2.39
N ILE A 58 -37.85 15.99 2.43
CA ILE A 58 -38.70 14.91 2.96
C ILE A 58 -37.91 14.17 4.04
N ASP A 59 -38.46 14.09 5.25
CA ASP A 59 -37.91 13.27 6.33
C ASP A 59 -38.71 11.98 6.46
N VAL A 60 -38.02 10.85 6.57
CA VAL A 60 -38.61 9.55 6.89
C VAL A 60 -38.11 9.11 8.25
N LEU A 61 -39.03 9.07 9.22
CA LEU A 61 -38.73 8.80 10.62
C LEU A 61 -39.14 7.39 11.02
N PHE A 62 -38.26 6.71 11.73
CA PHE A 62 -38.49 5.40 12.34
C PHE A 62 -38.09 5.43 13.81
N TYR A 63 -38.77 4.63 14.63
CA TYR A 63 -38.57 4.63 16.08
C TYR A 63 -38.19 3.24 16.56
N ASN A 64 -36.92 3.06 16.93
CA ASN A 64 -36.43 1.84 17.56
C ASN A 64 -35.09 2.14 18.24
N VAL A 65 -35.05 2.04 19.58
CA VAL A 65 -33.88 2.42 20.37
C VAL A 65 -32.68 1.51 20.10
N HIS A 66 -32.91 0.21 19.95
CA HIS A 66 -31.84 -0.75 19.71
C HIS A 66 -31.20 -0.55 18.34
N LEU A 67 -32.02 -0.36 17.30
CA LEU A 67 -31.53 -0.10 15.96
C LEU A 67 -30.85 1.27 15.86
N ALA A 68 -31.40 2.30 16.51
CA ALA A 68 -30.79 3.63 16.55
C ALA A 68 -29.40 3.59 17.20
N LYS A 69 -29.28 2.90 18.34
CA LYS A 69 -28.00 2.69 19.01
C LYS A 69 -27.02 1.93 18.10
N TYR A 70 -27.46 0.82 17.51
CA TYR A 70 -26.66 0.04 16.58
C TYR A 70 -26.12 0.87 15.41
N LEU A 71 -26.99 1.64 14.75
CA LEU A 71 -26.61 2.47 13.61
C LEU A 71 -25.60 3.54 14.02
N ARG A 72 -25.83 4.23 15.14
CA ARG A 72 -24.93 5.28 15.63
C ARG A 72 -23.54 4.73 15.99
N GLU A 73 -23.48 3.59 16.66
CA GLU A 73 -22.20 2.96 17.07
C GLU A 73 -21.39 2.48 15.86
N ASN A 74 -22.07 1.95 14.84
CA ASN A 74 -21.41 1.34 13.69
C ASN A 74 -21.05 2.35 12.58
N PHE A 75 -21.87 3.37 12.35
CA PHE A 75 -21.76 4.25 11.18
C PHE A 75 -21.35 5.69 11.50
N GLY A 76 -21.21 6.06 12.78
CA GLY A 76 -20.89 7.42 13.22
C GLY A 76 -22.10 8.21 13.71
N THR A 77 -21.85 9.42 14.20
CA THR A 77 -22.85 10.28 14.85
C THR A 77 -23.24 11.50 14.02
N CYS A 78 -22.39 11.91 13.08
CA CYS A 78 -22.50 13.14 12.30
C CYS A 78 -21.69 13.02 11.00
N ALA A 79 -21.66 14.06 10.17
CA ALA A 79 -21.00 13.98 8.86
C ALA A 79 -19.48 13.73 8.94
N TYR A 80 -18.78 14.32 9.92
CA TYR A 80 -17.32 14.25 10.01
C TYR A 80 -16.79 12.91 10.56
N ASP A 81 -17.60 12.16 11.31
CA ASP A 81 -17.24 10.86 11.88
C ASP A 81 -17.98 9.68 11.22
N LYS A 82 -18.74 9.95 10.15
CA LYS A 82 -19.38 8.91 9.34
C LYS A 82 -18.33 7.91 8.85
N LYS A 83 -18.68 6.63 8.89
CA LYS A 83 -17.79 5.51 8.51
C LYS A 83 -18.58 4.30 8.03
N ILE A 84 -17.88 3.41 7.34
CA ILE A 84 -18.37 2.11 6.88
C ILE A 84 -17.95 1.07 7.92
N PRO A 85 -18.89 0.31 8.50
CA PRO A 85 -18.55 -0.76 9.44
C PRO A 85 -17.64 -1.81 8.81
N GLU A 86 -16.71 -2.33 9.62
CA GLU A 86 -15.71 -3.33 9.20
C GLU A 86 -16.32 -4.52 8.46
N PHE A 87 -17.46 -5.04 8.92
CA PHE A 87 -18.12 -6.20 8.30
C PHE A 87 -18.54 -5.93 6.84
N ILE A 88 -18.82 -4.67 6.46
CA ILE A 88 -19.13 -4.31 5.06
C ILE A 88 -17.87 -4.32 4.21
N MET A 89 -16.73 -3.92 4.78
CA MET A 89 -15.43 -3.92 4.10
C MET A 89 -14.98 -5.33 3.69
N TYR A 90 -15.37 -6.35 4.47
CA TYR A 90 -15.04 -7.75 4.22
C TYR A 90 -16.13 -8.55 3.50
N PHE A 91 -17.29 -7.96 3.20
CA PHE A 91 -18.33 -8.69 2.46
C PHE A 91 -17.94 -9.01 1.02
N GLU A 92 -18.64 -10.01 0.47
CA GLU A 92 -18.58 -10.37 -0.95
C GLU A 92 -18.79 -9.14 -1.84
N PRO A 93 -18.03 -8.98 -2.95
CA PRO A 93 -18.11 -7.81 -3.82
C PRO A 93 -19.54 -7.46 -4.27
N GLU A 94 -20.39 -8.46 -4.51
CA GLU A 94 -21.78 -8.23 -4.94
C GLU A 94 -22.65 -7.56 -3.85
N LEU A 95 -22.43 -7.91 -2.58
CA LEU A 95 -23.09 -7.25 -1.46
C LEU A 95 -22.58 -5.82 -1.26
N GLN A 96 -21.30 -5.58 -1.55
CA GLN A 96 -20.70 -4.25 -1.55
C GLN A 96 -21.28 -3.36 -2.64
N LYS A 97 -21.60 -3.87 -3.84
CA LYS A 97 -22.33 -3.12 -4.86
C LYS A 97 -23.68 -2.63 -4.36
N SER A 98 -24.43 -3.49 -3.67
CA SER A 98 -25.71 -3.09 -3.06
C SER A 98 -25.55 -1.98 -2.00
N PHE A 99 -24.44 -1.96 -1.27
CA PHE A 99 -24.12 -0.87 -0.35
C PHE A 99 -23.78 0.42 -1.11
N LEU A 100 -22.88 0.34 -2.11
CA LEU A 100 -22.51 1.47 -2.98
C LEU A 100 -23.72 2.08 -3.69
N TYR A 101 -24.70 1.27 -4.11
CA TYR A 101 -25.99 1.74 -4.63
C TYR A 101 -26.63 2.74 -3.67
N GLY A 102 -26.79 2.35 -2.39
CA GLY A 102 -27.45 3.20 -1.40
C GLY A 102 -26.66 4.47 -1.08
N VAL A 103 -25.33 4.36 -1.02
CA VAL A 103 -24.46 5.51 -0.76
C VAL A 103 -24.56 6.54 -1.89
N TRP A 104 -24.42 6.09 -3.14
CA TRP A 104 -24.37 7.00 -4.28
C TRP A 104 -25.74 7.57 -4.67
N HIS A 105 -26.84 6.85 -4.45
CA HIS A 105 -28.18 7.39 -4.69
C HIS A 105 -28.64 8.38 -3.62
N GLY A 106 -27.99 8.42 -2.45
CA GLY A 106 -28.23 9.45 -1.45
C GLY A 106 -27.40 10.71 -1.73
N ASP A 107 -26.10 10.64 -1.45
CA ASP A 107 -25.21 11.82 -1.51
C ASP A 107 -24.42 11.94 -2.83
N GLY A 108 -24.50 10.92 -3.69
CA GLY A 108 -23.72 10.85 -4.92
C GLY A 108 -24.36 11.60 -6.08
N TYR A 109 -23.51 12.07 -6.98
CA TYR A 109 -23.89 12.67 -8.24
C TYR A 109 -23.39 11.79 -9.39
N ILE A 110 -24.17 11.70 -10.46
CA ILE A 110 -23.73 11.10 -11.72
C ILE A 110 -24.28 11.87 -12.91
N ASN A 111 -23.40 12.20 -13.84
CA ASN A 111 -23.72 12.85 -15.09
C ASN A 111 -23.13 12.06 -16.25
N LEU A 112 -24.01 11.57 -17.12
CA LEU A 112 -23.69 10.81 -18.33
C LEU A 112 -24.06 11.57 -19.61
N ASP A 113 -24.42 12.85 -19.50
CA ASP A 113 -24.69 13.72 -20.65
C ASP A 113 -23.37 14.09 -21.34
N ASN A 114 -23.36 14.08 -22.67
CA ASN A 114 -22.22 14.40 -23.51
C ASN A 114 -21.97 15.91 -23.63
N THR A 115 -22.89 16.75 -23.16
CA THR A 115 -22.73 18.23 -23.19
C THR A 115 -21.70 18.73 -22.18
N ILE A 116 -21.49 17.98 -21.09
CA ILE A 116 -20.49 18.23 -20.05
C ILE A 116 -19.59 16.99 -19.98
N LYS A 117 -18.35 17.11 -19.50
CA LYS A 117 -17.50 15.93 -19.26
C LYS A 117 -18.21 14.97 -18.27
N PRO A 118 -18.54 13.73 -18.68
CA PRO A 118 -19.24 12.78 -17.82
C PRO A 118 -18.42 12.40 -16.60
N ARG A 119 -19.11 12.24 -15.48
CA ARG A 119 -18.50 11.89 -14.21
C ARG A 119 -19.53 11.44 -13.20
N ALA A 120 -19.12 10.56 -12.29
CA ALA A 120 -19.79 10.34 -11.03
C ALA A 120 -18.93 10.96 -9.92
N GLU A 121 -19.56 11.65 -8.99
CA GLU A 121 -18.89 12.36 -7.91
C GLU A 121 -19.56 12.03 -6.57
N TYR A 122 -18.75 11.94 -5.53
CA TYR A 122 -19.20 11.81 -4.15
C TYR A 122 -18.40 12.77 -3.28
N ALA A 123 -19.05 13.46 -2.35
CA ALA A 123 -18.42 14.41 -1.44
C ALA A 123 -18.69 14.03 0.01
N THR A 124 -17.67 14.11 0.86
CA THR A 124 -17.81 13.86 2.30
C THR A 124 -16.80 14.67 3.09
N SER A 125 -17.18 15.10 4.30
CA SER A 125 -16.24 15.71 5.25
C SER A 125 -15.47 14.65 6.09
N SER A 126 -15.88 13.38 6.04
CA SER A 126 -15.18 12.29 6.72
C SER A 126 -14.06 11.72 5.85
N TRP A 127 -12.82 11.92 6.28
CA TRP A 127 -11.65 11.27 5.66
C TRP A 127 -11.74 9.75 5.69
N ILE A 128 -12.22 9.19 6.82
CA ILE A 128 -12.36 7.74 7.01
C ILE A 128 -13.33 7.17 5.98
N LEU A 129 -14.50 7.79 5.83
CA LEU A 129 -15.49 7.37 4.83
C LEU A 129 -14.92 7.48 3.41
N ALA A 130 -14.17 8.53 3.11
CA ALA A 130 -13.55 8.71 1.80
C ALA A 130 -12.55 7.57 1.48
N GLN A 131 -11.74 7.16 2.45
CA GLN A 131 -10.81 6.03 2.30
C GLN A 131 -11.52 4.68 2.16
N GLU A 132 -12.55 4.45 2.96
CA GLU A 132 -13.32 3.20 2.90
C GLU A 132 -14.07 3.07 1.57
N LEU A 133 -14.69 4.15 1.08
CA LEU A 133 -15.33 4.18 -0.24
C LEU A 133 -14.32 3.94 -1.37
N LYS A 134 -13.11 4.52 -1.28
CA LYS A 134 -12.02 4.21 -2.21
C LYS A 134 -11.75 2.71 -2.26
N VAL A 135 -11.61 2.05 -1.12
CA VAL A 135 -11.34 0.61 -1.07
C VAL A 135 -12.49 -0.19 -1.68
N LEU A 136 -13.75 0.16 -1.37
CA LEU A 136 -14.91 -0.49 -1.96
C LEU A 136 -14.96 -0.33 -3.49
N LEU A 137 -14.67 0.86 -4.02
CA LEU A 137 -14.61 1.11 -5.47
C LEU A 137 -13.49 0.31 -6.15
N LEU A 138 -12.30 0.24 -5.54
CA LEU A 138 -11.20 -0.57 -6.08
C LEU A 138 -11.55 -2.06 -6.11
N ARG A 139 -12.26 -2.59 -5.10
CA ARG A 139 -12.76 -3.97 -5.09
C ARG A 139 -13.74 -4.25 -6.23
N GLN A 140 -14.45 -3.23 -6.71
CA GLN A 140 -15.31 -3.34 -7.91
C GLN A 140 -14.55 -3.07 -9.22
N LYS A 141 -13.22 -2.91 -9.17
CA LYS A 141 -12.37 -2.50 -10.29
C LYS A 141 -12.84 -1.17 -10.92
N ILE A 142 -13.26 -0.22 -10.07
CA ILE A 142 -13.71 1.12 -10.46
C ILE A 142 -12.60 2.11 -10.14
N GLU A 143 -11.94 2.59 -11.19
CA GLU A 143 -10.95 3.65 -11.08
C GLU A 143 -11.59 4.99 -10.71
N HIS A 144 -10.92 5.73 -9.84
CA HIS A 144 -11.35 7.04 -9.38
C HIS A 144 -10.16 7.90 -8.95
N SER A 145 -10.39 9.21 -8.88
CA SER A 145 -9.52 10.15 -8.17
C SER A 145 -10.13 10.51 -6.82
N ILE A 146 -9.27 10.73 -5.83
CA ILE A 146 -9.64 11.31 -4.53
C ILE A 146 -8.80 12.57 -4.31
N TYR A 147 -9.45 13.66 -3.91
CA TYR A 147 -8.75 14.92 -3.63
C TYR A 147 -9.49 15.75 -2.58
N TYR A 148 -8.74 16.61 -1.89
CA TYR A 148 -9.28 17.57 -0.95
C TYR A 148 -9.74 18.83 -1.66
N GLU A 149 -10.90 19.34 -1.28
CA GLU A 149 -11.42 20.62 -1.73
C GLU A 149 -11.59 21.55 -0.52
N ASN A 150 -10.90 22.69 -0.56
CA ASN A 150 -11.03 23.73 0.47
C ASN A 150 -12.40 24.39 0.42
N GLU A 151 -12.76 25.05 1.52
CA GLU A 151 -13.93 25.92 1.59
C GLU A 151 -13.95 26.94 0.44
N LYS A 152 -15.14 27.20 -0.12
CA LYS A 152 -15.31 28.19 -1.18
C LYS A 152 -16.72 28.76 -1.21
N ILE A 153 -16.82 29.99 -1.68
CA ILE A 153 -18.10 30.60 -2.04
C ILE A 153 -18.26 30.47 -3.54
N ASP A 154 -19.36 29.87 -3.99
CA ASP A 154 -19.62 29.75 -5.42
C ASP A 154 -20.13 31.06 -6.03
N ASN A 155 -20.27 31.06 -7.36
CA ASN A 155 -20.73 32.23 -8.11
C ASN A 155 -22.18 32.66 -7.76
N LYS A 156 -22.92 31.84 -7.01
CA LYS A 156 -24.28 32.14 -6.52
C LYS A 156 -24.27 32.62 -5.07
N GLY A 157 -23.09 32.79 -4.46
CA GLY A 157 -22.94 33.20 -3.07
C GLY A 157 -23.19 32.06 -2.06
N GLN A 158 -23.27 30.81 -2.51
CA GLN A 158 -23.43 29.67 -1.61
C GLN A 158 -22.08 29.28 -1.01
N HIS A 159 -22.04 29.15 0.31
CA HIS A 159 -20.88 28.64 1.04
C HIS A 159 -20.80 27.12 0.88
N HIS A 160 -19.65 26.63 0.44
CA HIS A 160 -19.31 25.21 0.38
C HIS A 160 -18.21 24.96 1.42
N GLU A 161 -18.48 24.08 2.37
CA GLU A 161 -17.52 23.64 3.37
C GLU A 161 -16.39 22.82 2.74
N GLU A 162 -15.28 22.68 3.46
CA GLU A 162 -14.19 21.78 3.08
C GLU A 162 -14.65 20.31 3.02
N CYS A 163 -14.19 19.58 2.02
CA CYS A 163 -14.57 18.17 1.84
C CYS A 163 -13.55 17.37 1.03
N TRP A 164 -13.64 16.04 1.16
CA TRP A 164 -13.02 15.08 0.28
C TRP A 164 -13.95 14.75 -0.88
N ARG A 165 -13.43 14.82 -2.10
CA ARG A 165 -14.15 14.42 -3.31
C ARG A 165 -13.59 13.14 -3.87
N ILE A 166 -14.49 12.23 -4.22
CA ILE A 166 -14.22 11.04 -5.02
C ILE A 166 -14.85 11.27 -6.39
N GLN A 167 -14.06 11.15 -7.46
CA GLN A 167 -14.52 11.38 -8.82
C GLN A 167 -14.19 10.17 -9.71
N VAL A 168 -15.21 9.63 -10.36
CA VAL A 168 -15.13 8.58 -11.38
C VAL A 168 -15.38 9.22 -12.73
N GLY A 169 -14.39 9.22 -13.62
CA GLY A 169 -14.50 9.87 -14.93
C GLY A 169 -14.08 9.01 -16.12
N ASP A 170 -13.45 7.85 -15.87
CA ASP A 170 -13.10 6.92 -16.93
C ASP A 170 -14.35 6.22 -17.51
N TYR A 171 -14.31 5.91 -18.80
CA TYR A 171 -15.42 5.28 -19.51
C TYR A 171 -15.85 3.95 -18.90
N GLU A 172 -14.89 3.04 -18.67
CA GLU A 172 -15.17 1.69 -18.15
C GLU A 172 -15.62 1.76 -16.69
N ALA A 173 -15.00 2.68 -15.92
CA ALA A 173 -15.39 2.94 -14.54
C ALA A 173 -16.82 3.51 -14.44
N LEU A 174 -17.19 4.46 -15.31
CA LEU A 174 -18.54 5.01 -15.38
C LEU A 174 -19.58 3.98 -15.85
N GLN A 175 -19.21 3.08 -16.75
CA GLN A 175 -20.08 1.97 -17.15
C GLN A 175 -20.40 1.08 -15.94
N LYS A 176 -19.39 0.66 -15.18
CA LYS A 176 -19.56 -0.13 -13.94
C LYS A 176 -20.36 0.62 -12.89
N MET A 177 -20.12 1.92 -12.71
CA MET A 177 -20.92 2.75 -11.82
C MET A 177 -22.39 2.77 -12.26
N SER A 178 -22.66 2.89 -13.56
CA SER A 178 -24.03 2.91 -14.08
C SER A 178 -24.74 1.56 -13.88
N GLU A 179 -24.01 0.45 -14.02
CA GLU A 179 -24.50 -0.89 -13.68
C GLU A 179 -24.83 -1.02 -12.19
N ILE A 180 -23.93 -0.56 -11.31
CA ILE A 180 -24.18 -0.54 -9.85
C ILE A 180 -25.40 0.29 -9.52
N LEU A 181 -25.60 1.44 -10.18
CA LEU A 181 -26.67 2.38 -9.87
C LEU A 181 -27.99 2.10 -10.59
N ASP A 182 -28.04 1.09 -11.46
CA ASP A 182 -29.19 0.81 -12.32
C ASP A 182 -29.62 2.03 -13.16
N ILE A 183 -28.62 2.71 -13.74
CA ILE A 183 -28.79 3.89 -14.59
C ILE A 183 -28.41 3.51 -16.02
N LYS A 184 -29.25 3.89 -16.99
CA LYS A 184 -28.95 3.65 -18.41
C LYS A 184 -27.68 4.39 -18.82
N PHE A 185 -26.67 3.63 -19.23
CA PHE A 185 -25.43 4.19 -19.74
C PHE A 185 -25.56 4.60 -21.22
N SER A 186 -25.36 5.89 -21.51
CA SER A 186 -25.50 6.47 -22.85
C SER A 186 -24.27 7.22 -23.35
N TYR A 187 -23.15 7.11 -22.63
CA TYR A 187 -21.91 7.80 -22.97
C TYR A 187 -21.20 7.07 -24.13
N PRO A 188 -20.83 7.74 -25.24
CA PRO A 188 -20.11 7.11 -26.35
C PRO A 188 -18.65 6.87 -25.97
N LYS A 189 -18.11 5.72 -26.39
CA LYS A 189 -16.70 5.40 -26.19
C LYS A 189 -15.85 6.35 -27.01
N VAL A 190 -15.20 7.31 -26.34
CA VAL A 190 -14.27 8.23 -27.01
C VAL A 190 -12.98 7.47 -27.33
N SER A 191 -12.58 7.49 -28.60
CA SER A 191 -11.31 6.88 -29.02
C SER A 191 -10.13 7.75 -28.57
N ARG A 192 -9.22 7.15 -27.79
CA ARG A 192 -7.91 7.68 -27.35
C ARG A 192 -7.94 8.75 -26.25
N THR A 193 -8.16 8.31 -25.02
CA THR A 193 -7.33 8.79 -23.90
C THR A 193 -6.23 7.77 -23.67
N SER A 194 -4.98 8.24 -23.51
CA SER A 194 -3.90 7.38 -23.03
C SER A 194 -4.28 6.89 -21.64
N LYS A 195 -4.63 5.60 -21.54
CA LYS A 195 -4.92 4.97 -20.26
C LYS A 195 -3.59 4.80 -19.52
N HIS A 196 -3.41 5.55 -18.44
CA HIS A 196 -2.15 5.55 -17.66
C HIS A 196 -2.22 4.64 -16.42
N SER A 197 -3.38 4.07 -16.16
CA SER A 197 -3.74 3.26 -15.01
C SER A 197 -4.56 2.07 -15.47
N TRP A 198 -4.34 0.89 -14.91
CA TRP A 198 -5.07 -0.31 -15.33
C TRP A 198 -5.14 -1.32 -14.20
N PHE A 199 -6.08 -2.25 -14.32
CA PHE A 199 -6.19 -3.42 -13.45
C PHE A 199 -5.68 -4.64 -14.19
N ASP A 200 -4.99 -5.53 -13.50
CA ASP A 200 -4.89 -6.95 -13.89
C ASP A 200 -5.79 -7.82 -12.99
N GLU A 201 -5.43 -9.08 -12.79
CA GLU A 201 -6.17 -9.98 -11.89
C GLU A 201 -6.02 -9.56 -10.43
N ASP A 202 -4.81 -9.13 -10.02
CA ASP A 202 -4.40 -8.97 -8.62
C ASP A 202 -4.15 -7.51 -8.21
N TYR A 203 -3.76 -6.66 -9.16
CA TYR A 203 -3.22 -5.33 -8.91
C TYR A 203 -3.92 -4.23 -9.70
N TYR A 204 -3.87 -3.03 -9.12
CA TYR A 204 -4.20 -1.78 -9.77
C TYR A 204 -2.94 -0.94 -9.92
N TYR A 205 -2.57 -0.62 -11.15
CA TYR A 205 -1.38 0.13 -11.49
C TYR A 205 -1.72 1.59 -11.70
N ILE A 206 -0.93 2.47 -11.08
CA ILE A 206 -1.04 3.93 -11.21
C ILE A 206 0.33 4.53 -11.52
N PRO A 207 0.40 5.59 -12.33
CA PRO A 207 1.66 6.22 -12.69
C PRO A 207 2.18 7.08 -11.53
N ILE A 208 3.49 7.07 -11.32
CA ILE A 208 4.16 8.03 -10.42
C ILE A 208 4.07 9.41 -11.07
N ARG A 209 3.43 10.37 -10.39
CA ARG A 209 3.28 11.75 -10.88
C ARG A 209 4.38 12.70 -10.40
N LYS A 210 4.91 12.45 -9.20
CA LYS A 210 5.89 13.30 -8.52
C LYS A 210 6.67 12.47 -7.52
N ILE A 211 7.95 12.78 -7.35
CA ILE A 211 8.83 12.24 -6.31
C ILE A 211 9.46 13.45 -5.63
N GLU A 212 9.41 13.49 -4.29
CA GLU A 212 9.97 14.56 -3.47
C GLU A 212 10.89 13.98 -2.40
N THR A 213 11.71 14.83 -1.78
CA THR A 213 12.60 14.45 -0.69
C THR A 213 12.49 15.50 0.40
N GLU A 214 12.35 15.06 1.64
CA GLU A 214 12.27 15.90 2.82
C GLU A 214 13.16 15.32 3.93
N GLU A 215 13.64 16.19 4.83
CA GLU A 215 14.28 15.74 6.05
C GLU A 215 13.20 15.27 7.04
N PHE A 216 13.38 14.08 7.62
CA PHE A 216 12.44 13.50 8.56
C PHE A 216 13.17 13.05 9.82
N ASP A 217 12.72 13.55 10.98
CA ASP A 217 13.14 13.09 12.30
C ASP A 217 11.91 12.57 13.05
N GLY A 218 11.81 11.25 13.15
CA GLY A 218 10.66 10.59 13.74
C GLY A 218 10.71 9.07 13.62
N ARG A 219 9.64 8.43 14.11
CA ARG A 219 9.54 6.97 14.10
C ARG A 219 9.08 6.47 12.72
N LEU A 220 9.86 5.56 12.14
CA LEU A 220 9.47 4.79 10.95
C LEU A 220 8.95 3.41 11.36
N ASN A 221 7.92 2.93 10.67
CA ASN A 221 7.34 1.60 10.88
C ASN A 221 7.50 0.77 9.60
N ASN A 222 7.71 -0.54 9.77
CA ASN A 222 7.75 -1.51 8.69
C ASN A 222 7.00 -2.77 9.14
N LEU A 223 6.35 -3.45 8.20
CA LEU A 223 5.66 -4.71 8.47
C LEU A 223 6.41 -5.86 7.82
N GLU A 224 6.45 -6.99 8.53
CA GLU A 224 6.97 -8.23 7.98
C GLU A 224 5.83 -9.19 7.69
N VAL A 225 5.62 -9.40 6.39
CA VAL A 225 4.59 -10.32 5.89
C VAL A 225 5.28 -11.58 5.39
N GLU A 226 4.81 -12.72 5.89
CA GLU A 226 5.26 -14.05 5.48
C GLU A 226 4.91 -14.30 4.00
N ASN A 227 5.79 -15.00 3.28
CA ASN A 227 5.65 -15.40 1.87
C ASN A 227 5.67 -14.26 0.84
N THR A 228 4.79 -13.28 0.95
CA THR A 228 4.63 -12.23 -0.08
C THR A 228 5.60 -11.07 0.09
N HIS A 229 6.14 -10.90 1.30
CA HIS A 229 7.06 -9.83 1.64
C HIS A 229 6.57 -8.43 1.26
N SER A 230 5.25 -8.26 1.13
CA SER A 230 4.62 -7.01 0.72
C SER A 230 3.29 -6.81 1.44
N TYR A 231 2.93 -5.56 1.63
CA TYR A 231 1.69 -5.15 2.30
C TYR A 231 1.09 -3.92 1.62
N VAL A 232 -0.23 -3.77 1.71
CA VAL A 232 -0.95 -2.60 1.19
C VAL A 232 -0.97 -1.52 2.25
N THR A 233 -0.51 -0.34 1.88
CA THR A 233 -0.66 0.89 2.67
C THR A 233 -1.90 1.66 2.23
N ASP A 234 -2.16 2.79 2.89
CA ASP A 234 -3.21 3.71 2.46
C ASP A 234 -3.03 4.24 1.03
N ALA A 235 -1.87 4.09 0.37
CA ALA A 235 -1.68 4.61 -0.99
C ALA A 235 -1.26 3.55 -2.00
N VAL A 236 -0.31 2.69 -1.61
CA VAL A 236 0.38 1.77 -2.53
C VAL A 236 0.69 0.44 -1.85
N THR A 237 0.91 -0.59 -2.66
CA THR A 237 1.55 -1.82 -2.19
C THR A 237 3.03 -1.55 -1.98
N ALA A 238 3.52 -1.77 -0.77
CA ALA A 238 4.92 -1.61 -0.39
C ALA A 238 5.57 -2.98 -0.17
N HIS A 239 6.82 -3.14 -0.61
CA HIS A 239 7.64 -4.29 -0.27
C HIS A 239 8.33 -4.06 1.09
N ASN A 240 8.53 -5.12 1.87
CA ASN A 240 9.12 -5.06 3.21
C ASN A 240 10.66 -4.89 3.21
N CYS A 241 11.30 -5.04 2.04
CA CYS A 241 12.75 -5.03 1.83
C CYS A 241 13.14 -4.64 0.39
N GLY A 242 13.73 -3.46 0.17
CA GLY A 242 14.05 -2.96 -1.17
C GLY A 242 15.44 -2.32 -1.20
N ASP A 243 16.35 -2.91 -0.44
CA ASP A 243 17.46 -2.17 0.14
C ASP A 243 18.59 -1.98 -0.88
N ALA A 244 18.90 -0.72 -1.20
CA ALA A 244 20.01 -0.29 -2.02
C ALA A 244 20.99 0.54 -1.17
N MET A 245 22.28 0.39 -1.43
CA MET A 245 23.32 1.03 -0.63
C MET A 245 24.43 1.58 -1.51
N LYS A 246 24.87 2.80 -1.19
CA LYS A 246 26.05 3.42 -1.75
C LYS A 246 26.98 3.85 -0.62
N MET A 247 28.26 3.50 -0.74
CA MET A 247 29.30 3.81 0.24
C MET A 247 30.45 4.56 -0.40
N TRP A 248 31.04 5.46 0.37
CA TRP A 248 32.25 6.19 0.05
C TRP A 248 33.22 6.06 1.21
N ILE A 249 34.47 5.77 0.90
CA ILE A 249 35.55 5.69 1.90
C ILE A 249 36.60 6.75 1.58
N LYS A 250 37.20 7.31 2.63
CA LYS A 250 38.40 8.14 2.55
C LYS A 250 39.57 7.31 3.08
N VAL A 251 40.61 7.18 2.26
CA VAL A 251 41.79 6.38 2.60
C VAL A 251 42.99 7.29 2.82
N ASP A 252 43.64 7.14 3.96
CA ASP A 252 45.00 7.60 4.20
C ASP A 252 45.97 6.65 3.48
N LYS A 253 46.64 7.17 2.45
CA LYS A 253 47.53 6.39 1.59
C LYS A 253 48.86 6.05 2.26
N GLU A 254 49.31 6.83 3.23
CA GLU A 254 50.60 6.59 3.90
C GLU A 254 50.50 5.38 4.84
N ASN A 255 49.37 5.25 5.52
CA ASN A 255 49.13 4.20 6.51
C ASN A 255 48.21 3.07 6.02
N ASP A 256 47.75 3.14 4.76
CA ASP A 256 46.81 2.19 4.12
C ASP A 256 45.55 1.95 4.98
N LYS A 257 44.97 3.06 5.46
CA LYS A 257 43.92 3.08 6.49
C LYS A 257 42.67 3.83 6.01
N ILE A 258 41.49 3.29 6.23
CA ILE A 258 40.21 3.98 6.02
C ILE A 258 39.99 4.93 7.20
N VAL A 259 39.93 6.24 6.94
CA VAL A 259 39.84 7.29 7.97
C VAL A 259 38.49 7.99 8.02
N ASP A 260 37.67 7.85 6.98
CA ASP A 260 36.28 8.30 6.98
C ASP A 260 35.44 7.36 6.10
N MET A 261 34.17 7.20 6.44
CA MET A 261 33.23 6.37 5.72
C MET A 261 31.86 7.04 5.70
N ARG A 262 31.40 7.39 4.50
CA ARG A 262 30.07 7.98 4.26
C ARG A 262 29.22 6.99 3.50
N TRP A 263 27.92 7.04 3.73
CA TRP A 263 26.99 6.09 3.12
C TRP A 263 25.64 6.74 2.86
N SER A 264 24.92 6.18 1.91
CA SER A 264 23.52 6.46 1.61
C SER A 264 22.84 5.12 1.41
N THR A 265 21.95 4.77 2.32
CA THR A 265 21.21 3.52 2.31
C THR A 265 19.74 3.84 2.12
N PHE A 266 19.18 3.38 1.01
CA PHE A 266 17.76 3.28 0.81
C PHE A 266 17.35 1.89 1.25
N GLY A 267 16.62 1.72 2.35
CA GLY A 267 16.25 0.38 2.78
C GLY A 267 15.56 0.34 4.13
N CYS A 268 15.25 -0.86 4.60
CA CYS A 268 14.59 -1.05 5.88
C CYS A 268 15.48 -0.58 7.05
N ALA A 269 14.87 -0.32 8.21
CA ALA A 269 15.58 0.15 9.40
C ALA A 269 16.77 -0.76 9.76
N SER A 270 16.64 -2.08 9.59
CA SER A 270 17.72 -3.04 9.84
C SER A 270 18.93 -2.82 8.93
N ALA A 271 18.73 -2.50 7.64
CA ALA A 271 19.83 -2.17 6.74
C ALA A 271 20.47 -0.83 7.08
N ILE A 272 19.68 0.19 7.41
CA ILE A 272 20.20 1.49 7.85
C ILE A 272 21.04 1.33 9.13
N SER A 273 20.52 0.63 10.14
CA SER A 273 21.24 0.36 11.39
C SER A 273 22.51 -0.46 11.17
N SER A 274 22.46 -1.51 10.34
CA SER A 274 23.63 -2.33 9.98
C SER A 274 24.70 -1.49 9.26
N THR A 275 24.29 -0.59 8.38
CA THR A 275 25.21 0.33 7.68
C THR A 275 25.85 1.31 8.64
N SER A 276 25.01 1.91 9.51
CA SER A 276 25.45 2.88 10.49
C SER A 276 26.50 2.28 11.43
N ILE A 277 26.24 1.09 11.99
CA ILE A 277 27.20 0.44 12.88
C ILE A 277 28.48 0.02 12.15
N LEU A 278 28.37 -0.48 10.91
CA LEU A 278 29.55 -0.78 10.08
C LEU A 278 30.41 0.46 9.87
N SER A 279 29.81 1.62 9.59
CA SER A 279 30.56 2.87 9.42
C SER A 279 31.31 3.28 10.68
N VAL A 280 30.72 3.07 11.87
CA VAL A 280 31.39 3.29 13.16
C VAL A 280 32.52 2.28 13.35
N MET A 281 32.29 0.98 13.10
CA MET A 281 33.32 -0.06 13.24
C MET A 281 34.57 0.24 12.40
N VAL A 282 34.39 0.74 11.17
CA VAL A 282 35.50 1.05 10.25
C VAL A 282 36.20 2.36 10.60
N THR A 283 35.53 3.31 11.25
CA THR A 283 36.06 4.67 11.50
C THR A 283 36.44 4.94 12.96
N GLU A 284 35.99 4.13 13.92
CA GLU A 284 36.38 4.23 15.32
C GLU A 284 37.91 4.01 15.49
N ASN A 285 38.50 4.55 16.56
CA ASN A 285 39.95 4.44 16.84
C ASN A 285 40.84 4.96 15.68
N ASP A 286 40.49 6.15 15.17
CA ASP A 286 41.16 6.83 14.06
C ASP A 286 41.14 6.04 12.74
N GLY A 287 40.20 5.10 12.58
CA GLY A 287 39.99 4.31 11.37
C GLY A 287 40.46 2.84 11.44
N MET A 288 40.39 2.16 10.30
CA MET A 288 40.74 0.74 10.17
C MET A 288 41.66 0.48 8.97
N LYS A 289 42.67 -0.40 9.12
CA LYS A 289 43.50 -0.82 7.98
C LYS A 289 42.66 -1.55 6.93
N ILE A 290 42.95 -1.33 5.65
CA ILE A 290 42.15 -1.92 4.56
C ILE A 290 42.12 -3.46 4.64
N ASP A 291 43.25 -4.09 4.96
CA ASP A 291 43.33 -5.54 5.07
C ASP A 291 42.48 -6.11 6.22
N ASP A 292 42.24 -5.32 7.28
CA ASP A 292 41.36 -5.73 8.37
C ASP A 292 39.89 -5.45 8.03
N ALA A 293 39.60 -4.34 7.34
CA ALA A 293 38.27 -4.06 6.81
C ALA A 293 37.79 -5.14 5.83
N LEU A 294 38.69 -5.72 5.03
CA LEU A 294 38.38 -6.84 4.12
C LEU A 294 38.07 -8.16 4.84
N LYS A 295 38.49 -8.31 6.11
CA LYS A 295 38.23 -9.49 6.94
C LYS A 295 36.92 -9.40 7.71
N LEU A 296 36.32 -8.20 7.80
CA LEU A 296 35.00 -8.05 8.42
C LEU A 296 34.00 -8.98 7.75
N LYS A 297 33.18 -9.61 8.58
CA LYS A 297 32.09 -10.49 8.16
C LYS A 297 30.75 -9.88 8.56
N PRO A 298 29.66 -10.26 7.88
CA PRO A 298 28.31 -9.84 8.27
C PRO A 298 27.98 -10.13 9.75
N GLN A 299 28.50 -11.23 10.31
CA GLN A 299 28.36 -11.57 11.72
C GLN A 299 29.01 -10.56 12.66
N ASP A 300 30.14 -9.96 12.28
CA ASP A 300 30.80 -8.94 13.10
C ASP A 300 29.92 -7.69 13.23
N ILE A 301 29.28 -7.32 12.12
CA ILE A 301 28.31 -6.21 12.06
C ILE A 301 27.10 -6.52 12.96
N MET A 302 26.53 -7.73 12.84
CA MET A 302 25.40 -8.13 13.68
C MET A 302 25.76 -8.18 15.16
N ASN A 303 26.92 -8.76 15.51
CA ASN A 303 27.38 -8.87 16.88
C ASN A 303 27.58 -7.48 17.50
N ARG A 304 28.14 -6.54 16.75
CA ARG A 304 28.29 -5.14 17.19
C ARG A 304 26.94 -4.44 17.35
N LEU A 305 25.97 -4.75 16.49
CA LEU A 305 24.62 -4.19 16.55
C LEU A 305 23.79 -4.72 17.73
N GLY A 306 24.18 -5.85 18.32
CA GLY A 306 23.41 -6.56 19.36
C GLY A 306 22.45 -7.62 18.83
N GLY A 307 22.59 -7.98 17.55
CA GLY A 307 21.84 -9.04 16.87
C GLY A 307 20.74 -8.53 15.93
N LEU A 308 20.37 -9.38 14.98
CA LEU A 308 19.21 -9.21 14.09
C LEU A 308 18.42 -10.52 14.06
N PRO A 309 17.09 -10.50 13.82
CA PRO A 309 16.35 -11.70 13.51
C PRO A 309 16.96 -12.44 12.32
N ASN A 310 17.03 -13.78 12.34
CA ASN A 310 17.70 -14.58 11.30
C ASN A 310 17.30 -14.19 9.86
N ARG A 311 16.01 -13.94 9.62
CA ARG A 311 15.47 -13.53 8.32
C ARG A 311 15.93 -12.15 7.82
N LYS A 312 16.52 -11.33 8.69
CA LYS A 312 17.09 -10.01 8.38
C LYS A 312 18.62 -10.02 8.32
N PHE A 313 19.25 -11.20 8.37
CA PHE A 313 20.69 -11.34 8.25
C PHE A 313 21.25 -10.67 6.98
N HIS A 314 20.52 -10.75 5.86
CA HIS A 314 20.90 -10.14 4.57
C HIS A 314 21.18 -8.63 4.67
N CYS A 315 20.59 -7.91 5.62
CA CYS A 315 20.87 -6.48 5.85
C CYS A 315 22.33 -6.22 6.24
N SER A 316 22.95 -7.14 7.00
CA SER A 316 24.37 -7.07 7.35
C SER A 316 25.28 -7.45 6.17
N VAL A 317 24.82 -8.37 5.32
CA VAL A 317 25.54 -8.77 4.10
C VAL A 317 25.60 -7.65 3.08
N LEU A 318 24.52 -6.87 2.95
CA LEU A 318 24.50 -5.72 2.04
C LEU A 318 25.59 -4.70 2.44
N GLY A 319 25.78 -4.47 3.74
CA GLY A 319 26.85 -3.63 4.28
C GLY A 319 28.26 -4.14 3.93
N ASP A 320 28.53 -5.43 4.19
CA ASP A 320 29.80 -6.08 3.84
C ASP A 320 30.11 -5.97 2.33
N LYS A 321 29.13 -6.31 1.48
CA LYS A 321 29.27 -6.22 0.02
C LYS A 321 29.54 -4.79 -0.45
N ALA A 322 28.84 -3.80 0.11
CA ALA A 322 29.04 -2.40 -0.23
C ALA A 322 30.42 -1.88 0.19
N LEU A 323 30.92 -2.28 1.37
CA LEU A 323 32.27 -1.93 1.83
C LEU A 323 33.34 -2.54 0.92
N ARG A 324 33.23 -3.83 0.58
CA ARG A 324 34.14 -4.50 -0.36
C ARG A 324 34.14 -3.81 -1.72
N SER A 325 32.96 -3.43 -2.21
CA SER A 325 32.81 -2.69 -3.47
C SER A 325 33.53 -1.33 -3.42
N ALA A 326 33.39 -0.58 -2.32
CA ALA A 326 34.06 0.70 -2.12
C ALA A 326 35.60 0.55 -2.04
N ILE A 327 36.10 -0.48 -1.35
CA ILE A 327 37.54 -0.79 -1.28
C ILE A 327 38.08 -1.17 -2.66
N ASN A 328 37.37 -2.03 -3.40
CA ASN A 328 37.74 -2.40 -4.76
C ASN A 328 37.77 -1.19 -5.71
N ASP A 329 36.82 -0.25 -5.59
CA ASP A 329 36.82 1.00 -6.34
C ASP A 329 38.06 1.85 -6.01
N TYR A 330 38.46 1.93 -4.74
CA TYR A 330 39.72 2.57 -4.34
C TYR A 330 40.94 1.91 -5.01
N PHE A 331 41.06 0.58 -4.96
CA PHE A 331 42.16 -0.14 -5.60
C PHE A 331 42.24 0.08 -7.11
N ARG A 332 41.08 0.15 -7.79
CA ARG A 332 41.05 0.51 -9.22
C ARG A 332 41.59 1.92 -9.46
N LYS A 333 41.12 2.90 -8.67
CA LYS A 333 41.52 4.31 -8.79
C LYS A 333 42.98 4.56 -8.40
N SER A 334 43.55 3.73 -7.54
CA SER A 334 44.94 3.83 -7.09
C SER A 334 45.92 3.00 -7.93
N GLY A 335 45.45 2.23 -8.92
CA GLY A 335 46.28 1.35 -9.74
C GLY A 335 46.71 0.05 -9.04
N GLN A 336 46.16 -0.27 -7.87
CA GLN A 336 46.46 -1.48 -7.10
C GLN A 336 45.60 -2.68 -7.55
N THR A 337 45.61 -2.96 -8.85
CA THR A 337 44.71 -3.96 -9.46
C THR A 337 44.90 -5.38 -8.94
N SER A 338 46.08 -5.72 -8.43
CA SER A 338 46.38 -7.02 -7.81
C SER A 338 45.68 -7.25 -6.46
N ARG A 339 45.21 -6.19 -5.78
CA ARG A 339 44.49 -6.29 -4.50
C ARG A 339 42.97 -6.38 -4.68
N ILE A 340 42.47 -6.27 -5.92
CA ILE A 340 41.03 -6.32 -6.20
C ILE A 340 40.51 -7.73 -5.92
N VAL A 341 39.50 -7.83 -5.06
CA VAL A 341 38.77 -9.07 -4.81
C VAL A 341 37.55 -9.09 -5.74
N VAL A 342 37.64 -9.84 -6.85
CA VAL A 342 36.50 -9.99 -7.77
C VAL A 342 35.61 -11.13 -7.28
N GLU A 343 34.42 -10.79 -6.79
CA GLU A 343 33.34 -11.77 -6.66
C GLU A 343 32.72 -11.99 -8.05
N GLY A 344 33.26 -12.95 -8.81
CA GLY A 344 32.64 -13.39 -10.07
C GLY A 344 31.43 -14.28 -9.79
N ALA A 345 30.34 -14.11 -10.55
CA ALA A 345 29.24 -15.05 -10.54
C ALA A 345 29.57 -16.23 -11.46
N ARG A 346 29.75 -17.43 -10.90
CA ARG A 346 29.92 -18.66 -11.68
C ARG A 346 28.54 -19.27 -11.92
N ILE A 347 28.21 -19.55 -13.18
CA ILE A 347 27.00 -20.33 -13.50
C ILE A 347 27.18 -21.75 -12.97
N ILE A 348 26.25 -22.19 -12.13
CA ILE A 348 26.24 -23.52 -11.51
C ILE A 348 25.28 -24.44 -12.24
N ASP A 349 24.10 -23.94 -12.61
CA ASP A 349 23.12 -24.66 -13.42
C ASP A 349 22.83 -23.91 -14.71
N PRO A 350 23.32 -24.41 -15.87
CA PRO A 350 23.08 -23.78 -17.16
C PRO A 350 21.60 -23.79 -17.60
N GLU A 351 20.78 -24.72 -17.10
CA GLU A 351 19.39 -24.87 -17.54
C GLU A 351 18.49 -23.80 -16.88
N THR A 352 18.62 -23.64 -15.57
CA THR A 352 17.92 -22.59 -14.82
C THR A 352 18.64 -21.25 -14.88
N LYS A 353 19.86 -21.22 -15.44
CA LYS A 353 20.81 -20.09 -15.41
C LYS A 353 21.16 -19.65 -13.99
N THR A 354 21.04 -20.57 -13.03
CA THR A 354 21.36 -20.31 -11.62
C THR A 354 22.88 -20.22 -11.45
N THR A 355 23.30 -19.16 -10.80
CA THR A 355 24.69 -18.87 -10.42
C THR A 355 24.96 -19.24 -8.97
N ASP A 356 26.23 -19.28 -8.60
CA ASP A 356 26.67 -19.39 -7.21
C ASP A 356 26.13 -18.23 -6.35
N LYS A 357 25.99 -17.03 -6.92
CA LYS A 357 25.38 -15.86 -6.29
C LYS A 357 23.88 -16.03 -6.02
N ASP A 358 23.13 -16.67 -6.92
CA ASP A 358 21.71 -16.95 -6.68
C ASP A 358 21.53 -17.96 -5.53
N ILE A 359 22.42 -18.96 -5.47
CA ILE A 359 22.46 -19.93 -4.35
C ILE A 359 22.86 -19.23 -3.05
N GLU A 360 23.83 -18.33 -3.11
CA GLU A 360 24.23 -17.48 -1.98
C GLU A 360 23.04 -16.69 -1.44
N GLU A 361 22.26 -16.05 -2.31
CA GLU A 361 21.09 -15.26 -1.94
C GLU A 361 19.99 -16.13 -1.32
N ALA A 362 19.69 -17.29 -1.93
CA ALA A 362 18.72 -18.23 -1.37
C ALA A 362 19.09 -18.68 0.06
N VAL A 363 20.39 -18.95 0.32
CA VAL A 363 20.90 -19.29 1.65
C VAL A 363 20.75 -18.13 2.63
N LEU A 364 21.03 -16.89 2.20
CA LEU A 364 20.85 -15.68 3.02
C LEU A 364 19.39 -15.41 3.38
N GLU A 365 18.47 -15.81 2.52
CA GLU A 365 17.02 -15.77 2.77
C GLU A 365 16.50 -16.98 3.57
N GLY A 366 17.39 -17.84 4.07
CA GLY A 366 17.04 -18.93 4.99
C GLY A 366 16.84 -20.31 4.36
N ALA A 367 17.16 -20.52 3.08
CA ALA A 367 17.16 -21.85 2.47
C ALA A 367 18.45 -22.61 2.84
N LEU A 368 18.41 -23.39 3.94
CA LEU A 368 19.61 -23.98 4.57
C LEU A 368 19.88 -25.44 4.18
N ASN A 369 19.05 -26.01 3.31
CA ASN A 369 19.20 -27.37 2.78
C ASN A 369 18.88 -27.39 1.28
N LEU A 370 19.20 -28.50 0.62
CA LEU A 370 19.00 -28.66 -0.82
C LEU A 370 17.52 -28.45 -1.20
N GLU A 371 16.58 -29.04 -0.46
CA GLU A 371 15.15 -28.98 -0.78
C GLU A 371 14.63 -27.53 -0.81
N ASP A 372 15.00 -26.72 0.19
CA ASP A 372 14.61 -25.31 0.26
C ASP A 372 15.19 -24.48 -0.90
N VAL A 373 16.46 -24.72 -1.26
CA VAL A 373 17.13 -24.03 -2.37
C VAL A 373 16.53 -24.44 -3.71
N GLN A 374 16.20 -25.72 -3.89
CA GLN A 374 15.53 -26.22 -5.09
C GLN A 374 14.12 -25.64 -5.22
N LYS A 375 13.37 -25.49 -4.12
CA LYS A 375 12.04 -24.88 -4.13
C LYS A 375 12.08 -23.43 -4.61
N LYS A 376 13.11 -22.67 -4.23
CA LYS A 376 13.30 -21.27 -4.64
C LYS A 376 13.84 -21.13 -6.07
N LEU A 377 14.95 -21.78 -6.36
CA LEU A 377 15.72 -21.52 -7.59
C LEU A 377 15.46 -22.52 -8.71
N LYS A 378 14.75 -23.62 -8.42
CA LYS A 378 14.54 -24.77 -9.30
C LYS A 378 15.83 -25.47 -9.76
N VAL A 379 16.96 -25.11 -9.14
CA VAL A 379 18.31 -25.57 -9.46
C VAL A 379 18.46 -27.09 -9.26
N GLY A 380 19.09 -27.80 -10.21
CA GLY A 380 19.36 -29.23 -10.06
C GLY A 380 18.14 -30.16 -10.06
N ILE A 381 16.93 -29.64 -10.32
CA ILE A 381 15.70 -30.46 -10.48
C ILE A 381 15.74 -31.22 -11.80
N SER A 382 16.00 -30.50 -12.88
CA SER A 382 16.09 -31.05 -14.24
C SER A 382 17.48 -31.65 -14.51
N ASN A 383 18.53 -30.97 -14.04
CA ASN A 383 19.92 -31.42 -14.20
C ASN A 383 20.50 -31.92 -12.87
N LYS A 384 20.32 -33.21 -12.55
CA LYS A 384 20.83 -33.79 -11.29
C LYS A 384 22.35 -33.77 -11.16
N ALA A 385 23.11 -33.56 -12.24
CA ALA A 385 24.57 -33.55 -12.20
C ALA A 385 25.16 -32.36 -11.42
N VAL A 386 24.39 -31.27 -11.26
CA VAL A 386 24.86 -30.08 -10.53
C VAL A 386 24.57 -30.15 -9.03
N VAL A 387 23.77 -31.12 -8.56
CA VAL A 387 23.35 -31.24 -7.15
C VAL A 387 24.52 -31.28 -6.17
N PRO A 388 25.60 -32.06 -6.38
CA PRO A 388 26.73 -32.05 -5.45
C PRO A 388 27.40 -30.68 -5.30
N ALA A 389 27.51 -29.92 -6.40
CA ALA A 389 28.07 -28.57 -6.37
C ALA A 389 27.14 -27.59 -5.65
N VAL A 390 25.82 -27.74 -5.81
CA VAL A 390 24.82 -26.95 -5.07
C VAL A 390 24.90 -27.26 -3.57
N GLU A 391 24.99 -28.53 -3.16
CA GLU A 391 25.13 -28.90 -1.76
C GLU A 391 26.43 -28.37 -1.13
N GLU A 392 27.54 -28.42 -1.87
CA GLU A 392 28.81 -27.86 -1.44
C GLU A 392 28.72 -26.34 -1.24
N LEU A 393 28.07 -25.63 -2.17
CA LEU A 393 27.83 -24.19 -2.07
C LEU A 393 26.89 -23.84 -0.90
N ILE A 394 25.82 -24.60 -0.69
CA ILE A 394 24.93 -24.42 0.47
C ILE A 394 25.73 -24.56 1.76
N ARG A 395 26.56 -25.61 1.87
CA ARG A 395 27.40 -25.82 3.05
C ARG A 395 28.41 -24.67 3.23
N PHE A 396 29.08 -24.28 2.16
CA PHE A 396 30.04 -23.18 2.17
C PHE A 396 29.41 -21.86 2.61
N TYR A 397 28.27 -21.47 2.02
CA TYR A 397 27.59 -20.23 2.36
C TYR A 397 26.94 -20.28 3.74
N LYS A 398 26.45 -21.46 4.15
CA LYS A 398 25.95 -21.66 5.51
C LYS A 398 27.05 -21.41 6.54
N GLU A 399 28.22 -22.02 6.36
CA GLU A 399 29.37 -21.80 7.25
C GLU A 399 29.87 -20.35 7.17
N LYS A 400 29.89 -19.76 5.97
CA LYS A 400 30.29 -18.36 5.75
C LYS A 400 29.41 -17.38 6.51
N TYR A 401 28.09 -17.58 6.53
CA TYR A 401 27.11 -16.60 7.01
C TYR A 401 26.41 -16.94 8.32
N PHE A 402 26.30 -18.22 8.69
CA PHE A 402 25.59 -18.63 9.90
C PHE A 402 26.49 -19.34 10.93
N GLY A 403 27.76 -19.60 10.59
CA GLY A 403 28.66 -20.42 11.42
C GLY A 403 28.27 -21.89 11.36
#